data_AF-A0A0A5GGT0-F1
#
_entry.id   AF-A0A0A5GGT0-F1
#
_cell.length_a   1.000
_cell.length_b   1.000
_cell.length_c   1.000
_cell.angle_alpha   90.00
_cell.angle_beta   90.00
_cell.angle_gamma   90.00
#
_symmetry.space_group_name_H-M   'P 1'
#
loop_
_entity.id
_entity.type
_entity.pdbx_description
1 polymer ?
#
loop_
_entity_poly.entity_id
_entity_poly.type
_entity_poly.pdbx_seq_one_letter_code
_entity_poly.pdbx_strand_id
1 'polypeptide(L)'
;MECQECHERPATLHFTQVINGNKKEIHVCEVCAKEKGYMSNDDDEFSLHHLLSGLFNFDTYSINGQDHYPSNPSQQRVLQCPNCGLTYPEFKRIGKFGCSQCYETFSEHLNPIFRRVHSGNTSHDGKIPSRKGGSLQLKKQIADQKRELNQLIEDQEFEQAATMRDSIRDLEQQLSDHRKGGDS
;
A
#
# COMPACT_ATOMS: atom_id res chain seq x y z
N MET A 1 -36.93 -11.23 14.77
CA MET A 1 -37.39 -9.91 15.24
C MET A 1 -37.82 -9.12 14.02
N GLU A 2 -38.99 -8.48 14.08
CA GLU A 2 -39.57 -7.74 12.95
C GLU A 2 -39.07 -6.29 12.92
N CYS A 3 -39.11 -5.67 11.75
CA CYS A 3 -38.75 -4.29 11.55
C CYS A 3 -39.70 -3.37 12.31
N GLN A 4 -39.15 -2.48 13.14
CA GLN A 4 -39.92 -1.55 13.98
C GLN A 4 -40.62 -0.42 13.19
N GLU A 5 -40.30 -0.24 11.91
CA GLU A 5 -40.92 0.77 11.05
C GLU A 5 -42.09 0.17 10.26
N CYS A 6 -41.84 -0.86 9.45
CA CYS A 6 -42.87 -1.44 8.58
C CYS A 6 -43.61 -2.63 9.19
N HIS A 7 -43.04 -3.34 10.17
CA HIS A 7 -43.61 -4.57 10.74
C HIS A 7 -43.92 -5.71 9.75
N GLU A 8 -43.50 -5.57 8.49
CA GLU A 8 -43.76 -6.55 7.42
C GLU A 8 -42.55 -7.46 7.14
N ARG A 9 -41.35 -6.97 7.48
CA ARG A 9 -40.06 -7.59 7.15
C ARG A 9 -39.26 -7.86 8.41
N PRO A 10 -38.38 -8.87 8.43
CA PRO A 10 -37.46 -9.07 9.54
C PRO A 10 -36.51 -7.86 9.66
N ALA A 11 -36.19 -7.48 10.90
CA ALA A 11 -35.13 -6.51 11.17
C ALA A 11 -33.78 -7.16 10.86
N THR A 12 -33.00 -6.51 9.98
CA THR A 12 -31.67 -6.97 9.54
C THR A 12 -30.56 -6.00 9.93
N LEU A 13 -30.92 -4.81 10.44
CA LEU A 13 -30.00 -3.74 10.79
C LEU A 13 -30.31 -3.22 12.20
N HIS A 14 -29.25 -2.84 12.90
CA HIS A 14 -29.26 -2.36 14.28
C HIS A 14 -28.59 -0.99 14.35
N PHE A 15 -29.32 0.03 14.77
CA PHE A 15 -28.81 1.39 14.92
C PHE A 15 -28.89 1.84 16.37
N THR A 16 -27.87 2.55 16.84
CA THR A 16 -27.90 3.24 18.14
C THR A 16 -27.86 4.74 17.90
N GLN A 17 -28.96 5.42 18.20
CA GLN A 17 -29.05 6.87 18.10
C GLN A 17 -28.87 7.51 19.48
N VAL A 18 -28.01 8.52 19.56
CA VAL A 18 -27.81 9.30 20.79
C VAL A 18 -28.49 10.66 20.63
N ILE A 19 -29.61 10.87 21.32
CA ILE A 19 -30.34 12.14 21.31
C ILE A 19 -30.31 12.70 22.73
N ASN A 20 -29.76 13.91 22.91
CA ASN A 20 -29.63 14.57 24.22
C ASN A 20 -28.95 13.69 25.30
N GLY A 21 -27.94 12.91 24.91
CA GLY A 21 -27.21 12.01 25.80
C GLY A 21 -27.90 10.67 26.09
N ASN A 22 -29.14 10.49 25.65
CA ASN A 22 -29.85 9.22 25.79
C ASN A 22 -29.65 8.35 24.56
N LYS A 23 -29.22 7.10 24.80
CA LYS A 23 -29.04 6.10 23.75
C LYS A 23 -30.37 5.39 23.49
N LYS A 24 -30.82 5.37 22.24
CA LYS A 24 -31.98 4.61 21.77
C LYS A 24 -31.53 3.60 20.72
N GLU A 25 -31.88 2.35 20.91
CA GLU A 25 -31.62 1.29 19.94
C GLU A 25 -32.84 1.11 19.02
N ILE A 26 -32.57 0.97 17.72
CA ILE A 26 -33.59 0.87 16.67
C ILE A 26 -33.25 -0.32 15.77
N HIS A 27 -34.25 -1.15 15.48
CA HIS A 27 -34.13 -2.39 14.69
C HIS A 27 -35.02 -2.31 13.45
N VAL A 28 -34.40 -2.22 12.27
CA VAL A 28 -35.14 -2.02 11.01
C VAL A 28 -34.67 -2.95 9.90
N CYS A 29 -35.50 -3.13 8.88
CA CYS A 29 -35.11 -3.79 7.64
C CYS A 29 -34.32 -2.81 6.75
N GLU A 30 -33.56 -3.34 5.79
CA GLU A 30 -32.74 -2.55 4.86
C GLU A 30 -33.54 -1.46 4.11
N VAL A 31 -34.77 -1.75 3.70
CA VAL A 31 -35.63 -0.80 2.96
C VAL A 31 -35.96 0.40 3.84
N CYS A 32 -36.47 0.16 5.04
CA CYS A 32 -36.82 1.23 5.96
C CYS A 32 -35.58 1.99 6.46
N ALA A 33 -34.42 1.33 6.53
CA ALA A 33 -33.16 1.99 6.87
C ALA A 33 -32.78 3.07 5.84
N LYS A 34 -32.92 2.77 4.55
CA LYS A 34 -32.67 3.72 3.45
C LYS A 34 -33.73 4.83 3.39
N GLU A 35 -35.01 4.48 3.48
CA GLU A 35 -36.11 5.45 3.40
C GLU A 35 -36.11 6.47 4.56
N LYS A 36 -35.76 6.04 5.77
CA LYS A 36 -35.72 6.89 6.96
C LYS A 36 -34.38 7.61 7.15
N GLY A 37 -33.43 7.41 6.24
CA GLY A 37 -32.10 8.03 6.30
C GLY A 37 -31.22 7.49 7.44
N TYR A 38 -31.49 6.28 7.94
CA TYR A 38 -30.54 5.57 8.81
C TYR A 38 -29.34 5.06 8.02
N MET A 39 -29.51 4.88 6.71
CA MET A 39 -28.46 4.67 5.73
C MET A 39 -28.57 5.75 4.67
N SER A 40 -27.48 6.48 4.44
CA SER A 40 -27.37 7.34 3.26
C SER A 40 -27.20 6.44 2.02
N ASN A 41 -27.77 6.82 0.87
CA ASN A 41 -27.36 6.19 -0.40
C ASN A 41 -25.89 6.55 -0.76
N ASP A 42 -25.31 7.49 0.01
CA ASP A 42 -23.99 8.07 -0.15
C ASP A 42 -22.97 7.54 0.88
N ASP A 43 -23.09 6.29 1.32
CA ASP A 43 -21.97 5.62 2.02
C ASP A 43 -20.69 5.54 1.14
N ASP A 44 -20.79 5.91 -0.15
CA ASP A 44 -19.66 6.16 -1.04
C ASP A 44 -19.03 7.56 -0.89
N GLU A 45 -19.74 8.60 -0.41
CA GLU A 45 -19.21 9.98 -0.37
C GLU A 45 -18.17 10.19 0.74
N PHE A 46 -18.21 9.36 1.79
CA PHE A 46 -17.14 9.23 2.79
C PHE A 46 -16.43 7.87 2.73
N SER A 47 -16.39 7.25 1.55
CA SER A 47 -15.60 6.04 1.39
C SER A 47 -14.14 6.33 1.71
N LEU A 48 -13.49 5.46 2.49
CA LEU A 48 -12.03 5.47 2.68
C LEU A 48 -11.30 5.62 1.33
N HIS A 49 -11.89 5.10 0.27
CA HIS A 49 -11.45 5.26 -1.10
C HIS A 49 -11.31 6.71 -1.55
N HIS A 50 -12.30 7.57 -1.26
CA HIS A 50 -12.28 8.99 -1.62
C HIS A 50 -11.21 9.75 -0.82
N LEU A 51 -11.06 9.44 0.47
CA LEU A 51 -9.99 9.98 1.30
C LEU A 51 -8.60 9.58 0.78
N LEU A 52 -8.43 8.30 0.42
CA LEU A 52 -7.19 7.79 -0.13
C LEU A 52 -6.90 8.40 -1.51
N SER A 53 -7.91 8.49 -2.40
CA SER A 53 -7.78 9.10 -3.75
C SER A 53 -7.27 10.55 -3.69
N GLY A 54 -7.66 11.30 -2.66
CA GLY A 54 -7.11 12.64 -2.38
C GLY A 54 -5.61 12.66 -2.10
N LEU A 55 -5.02 11.57 -1.57
CA LEU A 55 -3.57 11.45 -1.37
C LEU A 55 -2.80 11.26 -2.69
N PHE A 56 -3.46 10.74 -3.73
CA PHE A 56 -2.87 10.42 -5.03
C PHE A 56 -2.95 11.59 -6.04
N ASN A 57 -3.94 12.48 -5.95
CA ASN A 57 -4.16 13.58 -6.88
C ASN A 57 -3.27 14.82 -6.57
N PHE A 58 -1.97 14.72 -6.81
CA PHE A 58 -0.99 15.76 -6.42
C PHE A 58 -0.52 16.70 -7.55
N ASP A 59 -0.96 16.54 -8.80
CA ASP A 59 -0.41 17.34 -9.92
C ASP A 59 -0.75 18.85 -9.86
N THR A 60 -1.54 19.32 -8.89
CA THR A 60 -2.10 20.68 -8.90
C THR A 60 -1.49 21.68 -7.92
N TYR A 61 -0.52 21.31 -7.07
CA TYR A 61 0.14 22.27 -6.19
C TYR A 61 1.67 22.10 -6.10
N SER A 62 2.35 22.22 -7.25
CA SER A 62 3.71 22.78 -7.25
C SER A 62 3.62 24.30 -7.14
N ILE A 63 3.38 24.80 -5.93
CA ILE A 63 3.75 26.17 -5.58
C ILE A 63 5.18 26.09 -5.05
N ASN A 64 6.12 26.56 -5.88
CA ASN A 64 7.54 26.81 -5.62
C ASN A 64 8.45 25.60 -5.41
N GLY A 65 9.23 25.29 -6.46
CA GLY A 65 10.41 24.44 -6.36
C GLY A 65 10.81 23.94 -7.74
N GLN A 66 11.87 24.51 -8.30
CA GLN A 66 12.41 24.18 -9.61
C GLN A 66 12.79 22.70 -9.70
N ASP A 67 12.09 21.95 -10.55
CA ASP A 67 12.68 20.80 -11.23
C ASP A 67 12.42 20.98 -12.73
N HIS A 68 13.46 21.46 -13.42
CA HIS A 68 13.53 21.56 -14.86
C HIS A 68 13.53 20.14 -15.47
N TYR A 69 12.37 19.60 -15.79
CA TYR A 69 12.24 18.63 -16.86
C TYR A 69 11.80 19.38 -18.14
N PRO A 70 12.58 19.34 -19.23
CA PRO A 70 12.19 20.03 -20.46
C PRO A 70 10.96 19.34 -21.05
N SER A 71 9.80 19.95 -20.85
CA SER A 71 8.53 19.54 -21.47
C SER A 71 8.53 19.94 -22.94
N ASN A 72 9.02 19.02 -23.78
CA ASN A 72 8.69 19.03 -25.20
C ASN A 72 7.19 18.69 -25.35
N PRO A 73 6.37 19.50 -26.02
CA PRO A 73 4.93 19.27 -26.18
C PRO A 73 4.61 18.22 -27.26
N SER A 74 5.46 17.21 -27.42
CA SER A 74 5.27 16.09 -28.34
C SER A 74 4.84 14.85 -27.57
N GLN A 75 3.53 14.61 -27.54
CA GLN A 75 2.92 13.30 -27.25
C GLN A 75 3.47 12.60 -25.99
N GLN A 76 3.13 13.11 -24.81
CA GLN A 76 3.23 12.29 -23.60
C GLN A 76 2.30 11.09 -23.76
N ARG A 77 2.88 9.94 -24.12
CA ARG A 77 2.17 8.67 -24.13
C ARG A 77 1.67 8.44 -22.71
N VAL A 78 0.35 8.34 -22.55
CA VAL A 78 -0.26 8.06 -21.25
C VAL A 78 0.27 6.71 -20.78
N LEU A 79 0.95 6.69 -19.63
CA LEU A 79 1.46 5.46 -19.03
C LEU A 79 0.27 4.54 -18.75
N GLN A 80 0.29 3.34 -19.32
CA GLN A 80 -0.81 2.39 -19.30
C GLN A 80 -0.31 0.99 -18.96
N CYS A 81 -1.04 0.28 -18.11
CA CYS A 81 -0.74 -1.11 -17.78
C CYS A 81 -0.96 -2.00 -19.01
N PRO A 82 0.07 -2.75 -19.46
CA PRO A 82 -0.05 -3.60 -20.65
C PRO A 82 -0.99 -4.79 -20.46
N ASN A 83 -1.28 -5.16 -19.20
CA ASN A 83 -2.12 -6.32 -18.89
C ASN A 83 -3.62 -5.96 -18.79
N CYS A 84 -3.97 -4.96 -17.98
CA CYS A 84 -5.38 -4.61 -17.72
C CYS A 84 -5.83 -3.31 -18.39
N GLY A 85 -4.93 -2.61 -19.08
CA GLY A 85 -5.24 -1.35 -19.75
C GLY A 85 -5.45 -0.15 -18.83
N LEU A 86 -5.36 -0.31 -17.50
CA LEU A 86 -5.48 0.81 -16.55
C LEU A 86 -4.42 1.87 -16.84
N THR A 87 -4.84 3.12 -17.01
CA THR A 87 -3.92 4.25 -17.21
C THR A 87 -3.49 4.86 -15.88
N TYR A 88 -2.34 5.54 -15.85
CA TYR A 88 -1.86 6.21 -14.65
C TYR A 88 -2.82 7.29 -14.10
N PRO A 89 -3.47 8.13 -14.94
CA PRO A 89 -4.50 9.07 -14.46
C PRO A 89 -5.70 8.37 -13.83
N GLU A 90 -6.17 7.26 -14.41
CA GLU A 90 -7.25 6.46 -13.83
C GLU A 90 -6.82 5.83 -12.50
N PHE A 91 -5.59 5.32 -12.41
CA PHE A 91 -5.02 4.83 -11.16
C PHE A 91 -5.00 5.92 -10.08
N LYS A 92 -4.60 7.16 -10.39
CA LYS A 92 -4.63 8.25 -9.39
C LYS A 92 -6.05 8.58 -8.93
N ARG A 93 -7.02 8.54 -9.85
CA ARG A 93 -8.43 8.81 -9.53
C ARG A 93 -9.07 7.71 -8.69
N ILE A 94 -8.72 6.44 -8.94
CA ILE A 94 -9.29 5.28 -8.26
C ILE A 94 -8.46 4.91 -7.02
N GLY A 95 -7.17 5.20 -6.97
CA GLY A 95 -6.28 4.83 -5.86
C GLY A 95 -6.12 3.31 -5.67
N LYS A 96 -6.45 2.50 -6.69
CA LYS A 96 -6.35 1.03 -6.67
C LYS A 96 -5.68 0.50 -7.92
N PHE A 97 -4.88 -0.56 -7.75
CA PHE A 97 -4.35 -1.33 -8.86
C PHE A 97 -5.43 -2.20 -9.51
N GLY A 98 -5.39 -2.33 -10.83
CA GLY A 98 -6.30 -3.20 -11.59
C GLY A 98 -5.84 -4.65 -11.68
N CYS A 99 -4.52 -4.89 -11.67
CA CYS A 99 -3.90 -6.21 -11.67
C CYS A 99 -2.51 -6.17 -11.04
N SER A 100 -1.84 -7.32 -10.90
CA SER A 100 -0.47 -7.40 -10.36
C SER A 100 0.54 -6.57 -11.16
N GLN A 101 0.44 -6.55 -12.49
CA GLN A 101 1.35 -5.83 -13.37
C GLN A 101 1.29 -4.30 -13.18
N CYS A 102 0.19 -3.77 -12.64
CA CYS A 102 0.08 -2.34 -12.36
C CYS A 102 1.13 -1.85 -11.37
N TYR A 103 1.56 -2.69 -10.43
CA TYR A 103 2.58 -2.32 -9.44
C TYR A 103 3.92 -2.00 -10.14
N GLU A 104 4.35 -2.87 -11.05
CA GLU A 104 5.57 -2.68 -11.82
C GLU A 104 5.43 -1.54 -12.83
N THR A 105 4.30 -1.50 -13.56
CA THR A 105 4.01 -0.47 -14.57
C THR A 105 4.12 0.94 -13.99
N PHE A 106 3.62 1.16 -12.77
CA PHE A 106 3.57 2.48 -12.14
C PHE A 106 4.70 2.73 -11.14
N SER A 107 5.63 1.78 -10.98
CA SER A 107 6.62 1.71 -9.89
C SER A 107 7.40 3.01 -9.67
N GLU A 108 7.86 3.67 -10.74
CA GLU A 108 8.59 4.94 -10.68
C GLU A 108 7.80 6.07 -10.00
N HIS A 109 6.47 5.97 -10.01
CA HIS A 109 5.57 6.98 -9.48
C HIS A 109 4.96 6.61 -8.11
N LEU A 110 5.22 5.40 -7.60
CA LEU A 110 4.61 4.90 -6.35
C LEU A 110 5.31 5.39 -5.08
N ASN A 111 6.62 5.65 -5.12
CA ASN A 111 7.36 6.05 -3.92
C ASN A 111 6.82 7.33 -3.24
N PRO A 112 6.50 8.42 -3.97
CA PRO A 112 5.88 9.61 -3.36
C PRO A 112 4.56 9.32 -2.67
N ILE A 113 3.75 8.43 -3.25
CA ILE A 113 2.48 7.97 -2.69
C ILE A 113 2.73 7.18 -1.40
N PHE A 114 3.63 6.18 -1.44
CA PHE A 114 3.94 5.33 -0.30
C PHE A 114 4.48 6.12 0.88
N ARG A 115 5.36 7.11 0.63
CA ARG A 115 5.82 8.01 1.70
C ARG A 115 4.65 8.71 2.39
N ARG A 116 3.63 9.14 1.67
CA ARG A 116 2.49 9.85 2.28
C ARG A 116 1.60 8.90 3.11
N VAL A 117 1.36 7.69 2.61
CA VAL A 117 0.54 6.68 3.32
C VAL A 117 1.27 6.08 4.52
N HIS A 118 2.58 5.87 4.42
CA HIS A 118 3.41 5.22 5.44
C HIS A 118 4.23 6.20 6.28
N SER A 119 3.72 7.43 6.51
CA SER A 119 4.34 8.42 7.41
C SER A 119 5.82 8.72 7.10
N GLY A 120 6.17 8.76 5.81
CA GLY A 120 7.50 9.04 5.29
C GLY A 120 8.30 7.80 4.88
N ASN A 121 7.85 6.59 5.26
CA ASN A 121 8.60 5.36 5.05
C ASN A 121 8.33 4.75 3.67
N THR A 122 9.37 4.23 3.05
CA THR A 122 9.30 3.40 1.82
C THR A 122 9.91 2.02 2.03
N SER A 123 10.59 1.83 3.16
CA SER A 123 11.13 0.58 3.65
C SER A 123 10.41 0.15 4.93
N HIS A 124 10.25 -1.15 5.10
CA HIS A 124 9.84 -1.74 6.37
C HIS A 124 11.08 -2.21 7.14
N ASP A 125 11.49 -1.46 8.14
CA ASP A 125 12.65 -1.79 8.98
C ASP A 125 12.27 -2.54 10.27
N GLY A 126 11.00 -2.95 10.39
CA GLY A 126 10.42 -3.59 11.56
C GLY A 126 10.82 -5.06 11.80
N LYS A 127 10.16 -5.69 12.77
CA LYS A 127 10.43 -7.08 13.17
C LYS A 127 10.11 -8.05 12.04
N ILE A 128 11.06 -8.93 11.71
CA ILE A 128 10.87 -10.05 10.79
C ILE A 128 10.32 -11.24 11.60
N PRO A 129 9.14 -11.80 11.29
CA PRO A 129 8.59 -12.94 12.03
C PRO A 129 9.47 -14.20 11.88
N SER A 130 9.88 -14.80 13.00
CA SER A 130 10.80 -15.95 13.02
C SER A 130 10.29 -17.19 12.28
N ARG A 131 8.98 -17.38 12.17
CA ARG A 131 8.37 -18.59 11.56
C ARG A 131 8.24 -18.57 10.04
N LYS A 132 8.22 -17.39 9.40
CA LYS A 132 8.06 -17.24 7.94
C LYS A 132 9.12 -16.36 7.30
N GLY A 133 10.07 -15.88 8.10
CA GLY A 133 11.04 -14.86 7.71
C GLY A 133 12.42 -15.37 7.35
N GLY A 134 12.68 -16.68 7.28
CA GLY A 134 14.04 -17.22 7.08
C GLY A 134 14.75 -16.60 5.87
N SER A 135 14.11 -16.61 4.70
CA SER A 135 14.65 -16.00 3.48
C SER A 135 14.72 -14.46 3.55
N LEU A 136 13.84 -13.81 4.31
CA LEU A 136 13.84 -12.36 4.52
C LEU A 136 14.97 -11.92 5.46
N GLN A 137 15.25 -12.73 6.48
CA GLN A 137 16.29 -12.52 7.46
C GLN A 137 17.67 -12.71 6.84
N LEU A 138 17.84 -13.76 6.03
CA LEU A 138 19.04 -13.96 5.19
C LEU A 138 19.27 -12.76 4.25
N LYS A 139 18.22 -12.28 3.55
CA LYS A 139 18.33 -11.09 2.70
C LYS A 139 18.76 -9.84 3.48
N LYS A 140 18.23 -9.64 4.69
CA LYS A 140 18.61 -8.52 5.55
C LYS A 140 20.07 -8.63 5.98
N GLN A 141 20.51 -9.80 6.44
CA GLN A 141 21.91 -10.05 6.82
C GLN A 141 22.88 -9.80 5.65
N ILE A 142 22.55 -10.28 4.45
CA ILE A 142 23.35 -10.03 3.24
C ILE A 142 23.43 -8.52 2.95
N ALA A 143 22.32 -7.79 3.07
CA ALA A 143 22.30 -6.34 2.86
C ALA A 143 23.15 -5.60 3.90
N ASP A 144 23.10 -6.02 5.17
CA ASP A 144 23.89 -5.45 6.26
C ASP A 144 25.40 -5.69 6.05
N GLN A 145 25.79 -6.93 5.74
CA GLN A 145 27.18 -7.27 5.44
C GLN A 145 27.71 -6.60 4.17
N LYS A 146 26.87 -6.37 3.15
CA LYS A 146 27.29 -5.60 1.96
C LYS A 146 27.60 -4.15 2.30
N ARG A 147 26.89 -3.55 3.25
CA ARG A 147 27.22 -2.20 3.74
C ARG A 147 28.53 -2.19 4.52
N GLU A 148 28.72 -3.16 5.40
CA GLU A 148 29.95 -3.31 6.18
C GLU A 148 31.16 -3.62 5.28
N LEU A 149 31.01 -4.45 4.26
CA LEU A 149 32.02 -4.71 3.24
C LEU A 149 32.49 -3.41 2.56
N ASN A 150 31.54 -2.55 2.17
CA ASN A 150 31.89 -1.27 1.54
C ASN A 150 32.69 -0.38 2.50
N GLN A 151 32.30 -0.34 3.77
CA GLN A 151 33.04 0.40 4.80
C GLN A 151 34.47 -0.14 4.96
N LEU A 152 34.66 -1.46 5.05
CA LEU A 152 35.98 -2.08 5.14
C LEU A 152 36.87 -1.80 3.92
N ILE A 153 36.27 -1.68 2.72
CA ILE A 153 36.98 -1.29 1.50
C ILE A 153 37.42 0.18 1.57
N GLU A 154 36.54 1.07 2.02
CA GLU A 154 36.84 2.49 2.22
C GLU A 154 37.97 2.68 3.25
N ASP A 155 37.96 1.88 4.31
CA ASP A 155 38.96 1.89 5.39
C ASP A 155 40.25 1.13 5.02
N GLN A 156 40.32 0.55 3.81
CA GLN A 156 41.48 -0.22 3.30
C GLN A 156 41.81 -1.50 4.10
N GLU A 157 40.84 -2.03 4.83
CA GLU A 157 40.94 -3.26 5.61
C GLU A 157 40.68 -4.49 4.72
N PHE A 158 41.56 -4.72 3.74
CA PHE A 158 41.32 -5.69 2.66
C PHE A 158 41.21 -7.16 3.13
N GLU A 159 41.89 -7.54 4.21
CA GLU A 159 41.82 -8.89 4.77
C GLU A 159 40.45 -9.16 5.40
N GLN A 160 39.92 -8.18 6.15
CA GLN A 160 38.58 -8.24 6.72
C GLN A 160 37.52 -8.18 5.62
N ALA A 161 37.71 -7.32 4.61
CA ALA A 161 36.83 -7.25 3.45
C ALA A 161 36.76 -8.58 2.68
N ALA A 162 37.89 -9.29 2.52
CA ALA A 162 37.91 -10.61 1.90
C ALA A 162 37.10 -11.63 2.71
N THR A 163 37.30 -11.66 4.03
CA THR A 163 36.53 -12.52 4.95
C THR A 163 35.03 -12.24 4.88
N MET A 164 34.66 -10.96 4.88
CA MET A 164 33.27 -10.54 4.80
C MET A 164 32.63 -10.90 3.45
N ARG A 165 33.36 -10.73 2.34
CA ARG A 165 32.92 -11.13 1.00
C ARG A 165 32.64 -12.62 0.92
N ASP A 166 33.47 -13.45 1.53
CA ASP A 166 33.29 -14.90 1.52
C ASP A 166 32.08 -15.29 2.39
N SER A 167 31.86 -14.63 3.54
CA SER A 167 30.64 -14.79 4.35
C SER A 167 29.36 -14.40 3.59
N ILE A 168 29.39 -13.32 2.80
CA ILE A 168 28.26 -12.91 1.96
C ILE A 168 27.92 -14.01 0.94
N ARG A 169 28.94 -14.64 0.32
CA ARG A 169 28.71 -15.74 -0.64
C ARG A 169 28.03 -16.93 0.03
N ASP A 170 28.44 -17.29 1.23
CA ASP A 170 27.83 -18.42 1.97
C ASP A 170 26.36 -18.15 2.28
N LEU A 171 26.01 -16.93 2.70
CA LEU A 171 24.62 -16.55 2.95
C LEU A 171 23.79 -16.46 1.66
N GLU A 172 24.38 -15.97 0.56
CA GLU A 172 23.73 -15.98 -0.76
C GLU A 172 23.45 -17.40 -1.24
N GLN A 173 24.38 -18.34 -1.00
CA GLN A 173 24.20 -19.75 -1.30
C GLN A 173 23.07 -20.36 -0.47
N GLN A 174 23.06 -20.15 0.85
CA GLN A 174 21.98 -20.60 1.75
C GLN A 174 20.61 -20.04 1.32
N LEU A 175 20.55 -18.77 0.92
CA LEU A 175 19.33 -18.15 0.42
C LEU A 175 18.85 -18.80 -0.89
N SER A 176 19.78 -19.22 -1.76
CA SER A 176 19.46 -19.91 -3.00
C SER A 176 18.91 -21.32 -2.75
N ASP A 177 19.46 -22.05 -1.79
CA ASP A 177 19.04 -23.40 -1.44
C ASP A 177 17.66 -23.38 -0.76
N HIS A 178 17.42 -22.36 0.08
CA HIS A 178 16.12 -22.14 0.72
C HIS A 178 14.99 -21.82 -0.29
N ARG A 179 15.31 -21.29 -1.47
CA ARG A 179 14.32 -21.06 -2.56
C ARG A 179 13.99 -22.34 -3.31
N LYS A 180 14.93 -23.28 -3.44
CA LYS A 180 14.73 -24.55 -4.16
C LYS A 180 13.90 -25.58 -3.37
N GLY A 181 13.94 -25.52 -2.03
CA GLY A 181 13.21 -26.44 -1.17
C GLY A 181 11.78 -26.02 -0.78
N GLY A 182 11.30 -24.85 -1.23
CA GLY A 182 9.99 -24.30 -0.86
C GLY A 182 8.87 -24.49 -1.89
N ASP A 183 9.17 -25.17 -3.00
CA ASP A 183 8.26 -25.38 -4.14
C ASP A 183 7.78 -26.86 -4.24
N SER A 184 7.72 -27.55 -3.10
CA SER A 184 7.24 -28.94 -2.98
C SER A 184 6.15 -29.07 -1.93
#